data_AF-A0AAU6AF27-F1
#
_entry.id   AF-A0AAU6AF27-F1
#
_cell.length_a   1.000
_cell.length_b   1.000
_cell.length_c   1.000
_cell.angle_alpha   90.00
_cell.angle_beta   90.00
_cell.angle_gamma   90.00
#
_symmetry.space_group_name_H-M   'P 1'
#
loop_
_entity.id
_entity.type
_entity.pdbx_description
1 polymer ?
#
loop_
_entity_poly.entity_id
_entity_poly.type
_entity_poly.pdbx_seq_one_letter_code
_entity_poly.pdbx_strand_id
1 'polypeptide(L)'
;MPIRALRAALATAAIAGSALTMTVTPAQATEACKTLNAPGGGSATMCKSWFSVGGGYYDGEWWSEGPVPTKVALKVIEDGWQHSAAFSDSYHHRKVVQLKLCYTLTGQCGTPW
;
A
#
# COMPACT_ATOMS: atom_id res chain seq x y z
N MET A 1 -79.43 6.17 -3.98
CA MET A 1 -79.17 7.56 -4.42
C MET A 1 -78.96 8.42 -3.17
N PRO A 2 -78.01 9.36 -3.09
CA PRO A 2 -77.07 9.84 -4.10
C PRO A 2 -75.58 9.65 -3.75
N ILE A 3 -74.79 9.67 -4.82
CA ILE A 3 -73.34 9.74 -4.89
C ILE A 3 -72.95 11.22 -4.76
N ARG A 4 -71.97 11.56 -3.92
CA ARG A 4 -71.22 12.82 -4.06
C ARG A 4 -69.72 12.60 -3.86
N ALA A 5 -69.01 13.16 -4.82
CA ALA A 5 -67.59 13.05 -5.12
C ALA A 5 -66.66 13.48 -3.98
N LEU A 6 -65.45 12.89 -3.96
CA LEU A 6 -64.24 13.71 -4.05
C LEU A 6 -63.08 12.87 -4.63
N ARG A 7 -62.61 13.28 -5.82
CA ARG A 7 -61.38 12.80 -6.43
C ARG A 7 -60.25 13.75 -6.01
N ALA A 8 -59.27 13.24 -5.27
CA ALA A 8 -57.90 13.74 -5.12
C ALA A 8 -57.18 12.71 -4.22
N ALA A 9 -55.95 12.25 -4.44
CA ALA A 9 -54.84 12.81 -5.17
C ALA A 9 -53.95 11.67 -5.68
N LEU A 10 -53.31 11.86 -6.84
CA LEU A 10 -52.16 11.06 -7.24
C LEU A 10 -50.97 11.45 -6.37
N ALA A 11 -50.60 10.59 -5.42
CA ALA A 11 -49.30 10.65 -4.76
C ALA A 11 -48.33 9.74 -5.53
N THR A 12 -47.70 10.27 -6.57
CA THR A 12 -46.47 9.69 -7.10
C THR A 12 -45.35 10.00 -6.10
N ALA A 13 -45.16 9.10 -5.13
CA ALA A 13 -43.96 9.11 -4.31
C ALA A 13 -42.79 8.71 -5.22
N ALA A 14 -41.96 9.70 -5.56
CA ALA A 14 -40.70 9.48 -6.23
C ALA A 14 -39.88 8.47 -5.41
N ILE A 15 -39.47 7.38 -6.07
CA ILE A 15 -38.52 6.43 -5.53
C ILE A 15 -37.21 7.23 -5.45
N ALA A 16 -36.90 7.77 -4.26
CA ALA A 16 -35.63 8.41 -4.00
C ALA A 16 -34.56 7.33 -4.20
N GLY A 17 -33.89 7.40 -5.35
CA GLY A 17 -32.81 6.51 -5.70
C GLY A 17 -31.80 6.48 -4.57
N SER A 18 -31.55 5.29 -4.05
CA SER A 18 -30.48 5.02 -3.10
C SER A 18 -29.15 5.25 -3.80
N ALA A 19 -28.73 6.51 -3.92
CA ALA A 19 -27.34 6.84 -4.13
C ALA A 19 -26.62 6.52 -2.82
N LEU A 20 -26.26 5.24 -2.66
CA LEU A 20 -25.17 4.84 -1.79
C LEU A 20 -23.93 5.54 -2.33
N THR A 21 -23.71 6.78 -1.92
CA THR A 21 -22.39 7.41 -2.00
C THR A 21 -21.52 6.60 -1.06
N MET A 22 -20.95 5.52 -1.59
CA MET A 22 -19.77 4.92 -1.01
C MET A 22 -18.72 6.02 -1.07
N THR A 23 -18.63 6.80 0.01
CA THR A 23 -17.43 7.55 0.32
C THR A 23 -16.36 6.50 0.50
N VAL A 24 -15.67 6.18 -0.60
CA VAL A 24 -14.43 5.43 -0.57
C VAL A 24 -13.48 6.36 0.16
N THR A 25 -13.44 6.26 1.49
CA THR A 25 -12.34 6.81 2.26
C THR A 25 -11.09 6.22 1.63
N PRO A 26 -10.12 7.04 1.16
CA PRO A 26 -8.84 6.49 0.74
C PRO A 26 -8.35 5.67 1.92
N ALA A 27 -8.10 4.38 1.70
CA ALA A 27 -7.47 3.54 2.70
C ALA A 27 -6.21 4.29 3.13
N GLN A 28 -6.14 4.73 4.39
CA GLN A 28 -5.02 5.52 4.86
C GLN A 28 -3.76 4.66 4.71
N ALA A 29 -2.94 5.00 3.71
CA ALA A 29 -1.66 4.36 3.51
C ALA A 29 -0.81 4.64 4.75
N THR A 30 -0.40 3.57 5.43
CA THR A 30 0.56 3.67 6.53
C THR A 30 1.95 3.74 5.94
N GLU A 31 2.85 4.48 6.57
CA GLU A 31 4.25 4.61 6.16
C GLU A 31 5.16 4.36 7.36
N ALA A 32 6.35 3.81 7.09
CA ALA A 32 7.45 3.79 8.04
C ALA A 32 8.78 3.95 7.31
N CYS A 33 9.77 4.51 8.01
CA CYS A 33 11.14 4.66 7.54
C CYS A 33 12.13 4.05 8.52
N LYS A 34 13.21 3.46 8.00
CA LYS A 34 14.28 2.87 8.80
C LYS A 34 15.62 2.93 8.06
N THR A 35 16.67 3.28 8.80
CA THR A 35 18.05 3.14 8.30
C THR A 35 18.45 1.67 8.32
N LEU A 36 18.73 1.12 7.15
CA LEU A 36 19.25 -0.21 6.94
C LEU A 36 20.77 -0.14 6.77
N ASN A 37 21.47 -1.15 7.28
CA ASN A 37 22.94 -1.20 7.25
C ASN A 37 23.41 -2.44 6.48
N ALA A 38 24.39 -2.26 5.60
CA ALA A 38 25.09 -3.37 4.97
C ALA A 38 26.36 -3.72 5.78
N PRO A 39 26.60 -4.98 6.15
CA PRO A 39 27.72 -5.37 7.03
C PRO A 39 29.13 -5.00 6.51
N GLY A 40 29.31 -4.87 5.20
CA GLY A 40 30.58 -4.46 4.57
C GLY A 40 30.75 -2.94 4.40
N GLY A 41 29.83 -2.14 4.96
CA GLY A 41 29.81 -0.69 4.85
C GLY A 41 28.69 -0.18 3.94
N GLY A 42 28.19 1.01 4.28
CA GLY A 42 27.07 1.64 3.60
C GLY A 42 25.74 1.46 4.35
N SER A 43 24.96 2.52 4.40
CA SER A 43 23.64 2.54 5.01
C SER A 43 22.71 3.43 4.19
N ALA A 44 21.43 3.05 4.11
CA ALA A 44 20.42 3.84 3.44
C ALA A 44 19.18 3.91 4.33
N THR A 45 18.59 5.09 4.45
CA THR A 45 17.26 5.25 5.03
C THR A 45 16.25 4.82 3.99
N MET A 46 15.57 3.71 4.25
CA MET A 46 14.51 3.18 3.39
C MET A 46 13.17 3.46 4.04
N CYS A 47 12.24 3.94 3.25
CA CYS A 47 10.84 4.06 3.61
C CYS A 47 10.01 3.05 2.85
N LYS A 48 8.91 2.60 3.46
CA LYS A 48 7.87 1.82 2.78
C LYS A 48 6.51 2.28 3.23
N SER A 49 5.58 2.35 2.29
CA SER A 49 4.15 2.53 2.52
C SER A 49 3.40 1.23 2.31
N TRP A 50 2.24 1.08 2.94
CA TRP A 50 1.32 -0.02 2.70
C TRP A 50 -0.12 0.38 2.99
N PHE A 51 -1.05 -0.18 2.23
CA PHE A 51 -2.47 -0.16 2.54
C PHE A 51 -3.08 -1.53 2.28
N SER A 52 -4.06 -1.90 3.10
CA SER A 52 -4.73 -3.20 2.97
C SER A 52 -5.65 -3.20 1.75
N VAL A 53 -5.51 -4.22 0.90
CA VAL A 53 -6.42 -4.51 -0.23
C VAL A 53 -7.40 -5.66 0.08
N GLY A 54 -7.44 -6.08 1.35
CA GLY A 54 -8.27 -7.19 1.82
C GLY A 54 -7.58 -8.55 1.73
N GLY A 55 -8.16 -9.56 2.39
CA GLY A 55 -7.62 -10.94 2.37
C GLY A 55 -6.23 -11.11 3.01
N GLY A 56 -5.76 -10.12 3.79
CA GLY A 56 -4.42 -10.09 4.36
C GLY A 56 -3.32 -9.65 3.39
N TYR A 57 -3.70 -9.07 2.26
CA TYR A 57 -2.78 -8.54 1.26
C TYR A 57 -2.68 -7.02 1.34
N TYR A 58 -1.53 -6.52 0.90
CA TYR A 58 -1.17 -5.12 0.91
C TYR A 58 -0.59 -4.72 -0.44
N ASP A 59 -0.92 -3.50 -0.83
CA ASP A 59 -0.28 -2.76 -1.90
C ASP A 59 0.51 -1.62 -1.27
N GLY A 60 1.60 -1.20 -1.91
CA GLY A 60 2.42 -0.14 -1.37
C GLY A 60 3.66 0.12 -2.20
N GLU A 61 4.55 0.92 -1.65
CA GLU A 61 5.76 1.37 -2.31
C GLU A 61 6.92 1.35 -1.33
N TRP A 62 8.14 1.32 -1.86
CA TRP A 62 9.34 1.65 -1.10
C TRP A 62 10.16 2.69 -1.85
N TRP A 63 10.96 3.44 -1.09
CA TRP A 63 11.92 4.39 -1.62
C TRP A 63 13.05 4.62 -0.64
N SER A 64 14.20 5.09 -1.13
CA SER A 64 15.27 5.60 -0.28
C SER A 64 15.04 7.08 0.00
N GLU A 65 15.17 7.49 1.26
CA GLU A 65 15.33 8.89 1.61
C GLU A 65 16.79 9.32 1.49
N GLY A 66 17.04 10.17 0.51
CA GLY A 66 18.37 10.73 0.24
C GLY A 66 19.22 9.87 -0.71
N PRO A 67 20.53 10.17 -0.79
CA PRO A 67 21.42 9.53 -1.75
C PRO A 67 21.64 8.06 -1.41
N VAL A 68 21.55 7.23 -2.45
CA VAL A 68 21.84 5.79 -2.35
C VAL A 68 23.36 5.58 -2.23
N PRO A 69 23.86 4.81 -1.26
CA PRO A 69 25.28 4.57 -1.11
C PRO A 69 25.84 3.78 -2.28
N THR A 70 27.11 4.01 -2.61
CA THR A 70 27.80 3.13 -3.56
C THR A 70 28.08 1.78 -2.91
N LYS A 71 28.19 0.73 -3.76
CA LYS A 71 28.56 -0.64 -3.34
C LYS A 71 27.54 -1.34 -2.43
N VAL A 72 26.33 -0.83 -2.30
CA VAL A 72 25.20 -1.55 -1.70
C VAL A 72 24.16 -1.91 -2.75
N ALA A 73 23.46 -3.01 -2.55
CA ALA A 73 22.30 -3.42 -3.33
C ALA A 73 21.11 -3.60 -2.38
N LEU A 74 19.94 -3.14 -2.81
CA LEU A 74 18.69 -3.45 -2.11
C LEU A 74 18.24 -4.87 -2.49
N LYS A 75 17.92 -5.67 -1.46
CA LYS A 75 17.17 -6.91 -1.61
C LYS A 75 15.79 -6.73 -1.00
N VAL A 76 14.79 -7.10 -1.77
CA VAL A 76 13.40 -7.13 -1.34
C VAL A 76 13.00 -8.58 -1.16
N ILE A 77 12.27 -8.86 -0.08
CA ILE A 77 11.71 -10.17 0.24
C ILE A 77 10.19 -9.99 0.24
N GLU A 78 9.55 -10.51 -0.80
CA GLU A 78 8.09 -10.48 -0.94
C GLU A 78 7.55 -11.89 -0.72
N ASP A 79 6.72 -12.09 0.30
CA ASP A 79 6.12 -13.40 0.62
C ASP A 79 7.14 -14.55 0.71
N GLY A 80 8.36 -14.23 1.16
CA GLY A 80 9.48 -15.17 1.30
C GLY A 80 10.37 -15.28 0.05
N TRP A 81 9.99 -14.69 -1.08
CA TRP A 81 10.81 -14.67 -2.29
C TRP A 81 11.73 -13.44 -2.32
N GLN A 82 13.04 -13.69 -2.43
CA GLN A 82 14.05 -12.64 -2.40
C GLN A 82 14.58 -12.30 -3.80
N HIS A 83 14.66 -11.01 -4.11
CA HIS A 83 15.25 -10.51 -5.37
C HIS A 83 16.00 -9.18 -5.17
N SER A 84 16.82 -8.80 -6.15
CA SER A 84 17.36 -7.44 -6.23
C SER A 84 16.28 -6.49 -6.73
N ALA A 85 16.19 -5.30 -6.15
CA ALA A 85 15.27 -4.27 -6.63
C ALA A 85 15.96 -2.91 -6.75
N ALA A 86 15.29 -1.99 -7.44
CA ALA A 86 15.63 -0.59 -7.40
C ALA A 86 15.37 -0.01 -6.00
N PHE A 87 16.07 1.08 -5.66
CA PHE A 87 15.89 1.76 -4.37
C PHE A 87 14.55 2.48 -4.26
N SER A 88 13.74 2.49 -5.32
CA SER A 88 12.32 2.84 -5.26
C SER A 88 11.54 1.97 -6.23
N ASP A 89 10.41 1.44 -5.78
CA ASP A 89 9.47 0.64 -6.59
C ASP A 89 8.13 0.49 -5.86
N SER A 90 7.15 -0.09 -6.55
CA SER A 90 5.84 -0.43 -6.01
C SER A 90 5.64 -1.95 -5.92
N TYR A 91 4.76 -2.38 -5.03
CA TYR A 91 4.34 -3.78 -4.93
C TYR A 91 2.82 -3.89 -4.79
N HIS A 92 2.32 -5.03 -5.25
CA HIS A 92 0.89 -5.32 -5.27
C HIS A 92 0.61 -6.71 -4.74
N HIS A 93 -0.46 -6.81 -3.97
CA HIS A 93 -1.02 -8.05 -3.48
C HIS A 93 0.01 -8.92 -2.74
N ARG A 94 0.80 -8.29 -1.87
CA ARG A 94 1.79 -8.97 -1.01
C ARG A 94 1.30 -9.07 0.41
N LYS A 95 1.58 -10.19 1.09
CA LYS A 95 1.28 -10.32 2.53
C LYS A 95 2.41 -9.76 3.38
N VAL A 96 3.64 -9.95 2.93
CA VAL A 96 4.84 -9.52 3.62
C VAL A 96 5.82 -8.91 2.62
N VAL A 97 6.30 -7.70 2.91
CA VAL A 97 7.39 -7.05 2.17
C VAL A 97 8.46 -6.60 3.15
N GLN A 98 9.66 -7.15 2.99
CA GLN A 98 10.83 -6.80 3.80
C GLN A 98 11.96 -6.27 2.93
N LEU A 99 12.68 -5.30 3.47
CA LEU A 99 13.82 -4.66 2.83
C LEU A 99 15.10 -5.00 3.58
N LYS A 100 16.19 -5.26 2.85
CA LYS A 100 17.55 -5.32 3.42
C LYS A 100 18.59 -4.82 2.44
N LEU A 101 19.67 -4.27 2.97
CA LEU A 101 20.84 -3.90 2.17
C LEU A 101 21.86 -5.03 2.21
N CYS A 102 22.48 -5.26 1.05
CA CYS A 102 23.61 -6.15 0.92
C CYS A 102 24.82 -5.38 0.39
N TYR A 103 25.99 -5.66 0.96
CA TYR A 103 27.23 -5.14 0.44
C TYR A 103 27.61 -5.93 -0.81
N THR A 104 27.78 -5.24 -1.93
CA THR A 104 27.97 -5.88 -3.25
C THR A 104 29.30 -6.60 -3.38
N LEU A 105 30.36 -6.15 -2.69
CA LEU A 105 31.69 -6.77 -2.83
C LEU A 105 31.80 -8.09 -2.06
N THR A 106 31.15 -8.21 -0.90
CA THR A 106 31.23 -9.42 -0.06
C THR A 106 29.95 -10.27 -0.13
N GLY A 107 28.87 -9.76 -0.73
CA GLY A 107 27.56 -10.40 -0.77
C GLY A 107 26.84 -10.44 0.59
N GLN A 108 27.45 -9.89 1.65
CA GLN A 108 26.87 -9.93 3.00
C GLN A 108 25.68 -8.99 3.11
N CYS A 109 24.59 -9.50 3.69
CA CYS A 109 23.35 -8.74 3.86
C CYS A 109 23.09 -8.41 5.32
N GLY A 110 22.50 -7.25 5.56
CA GLY A 110 21.94 -6.89 6.85
C GLY A 110 20.65 -7.66 7.14
N THR A 111 20.09 -7.39 8.31
CA THR A 111 18.83 -7.99 8.76
C THR A 111 17.65 -7.41 7.96
N PRO A 112 16.68 -8.26 7.53
CA PRO A 112 15.46 -7.78 6.91
C PRO A 112 14.59 -6.95 7.86
N TRP A 113 13.90 -5.96 7.29
CA TRP A 113 12.95 -5.08 7.97
C TRP A 113 11.63 -4.98 7.21
#